data_AF-A0A7L2BVK3-F1
#
_entry.id   AF-A0A7L2BVK3-F1
#
_cell.length_a   1.000
_cell.length_b   1.000
_cell.length_c   1.000
_cell.angle_alpha   90.00
_cell.angle_beta   90.00
_cell.angle_gamma   90.00
#
_symmetry.space_group_name_H-M   'P 1'
#
loop_
_entity.id
_entity.type
_entity.pdbx_description
1 polymer ?
#
loop_
_entity_poly.entity_id
_entity_poly.type
_entity_poly.pdbx_seq_one_letter_code
_entity_poly.pdbx_strand_id
1 'polypeptide(L)'
;MNETDPKSIITRICDLMSDRKIQGVVFADDTDQEAIAQILDFISAQTLTPILGIHGGSSMIMADKDESSMFFQFGPSIEQQASVMLNIMEEYDWYIFSIVTTYFPGYQDFVNKIRSTIEHSFVGWELEEVLLLDMSLDDGDSKIQNQLKKLQSPVILLYCTKEEATYIFEVANSVGLTGYGYTWIVPSLVAGDTDTVPS
;
A
#
# COMPACT_ATOMS: atom_id res chain seq x y z
N MET A 1 7.03 11.77 -16.92
CA MET A 1 6.22 12.97 -17.29
C MET A 1 6.38 13.97 -16.15
N ASN A 2 6.55 15.27 -16.40
CA ASN A 2 6.81 16.23 -15.30
C ASN A 2 5.53 16.73 -14.60
N GLU A 3 4.36 16.50 -15.20
CA GLU A 3 3.05 16.81 -14.61
C GLU A 3 2.26 15.51 -14.46
N THR A 4 1.93 15.15 -13.22
CA THR A 4 1.16 13.95 -12.85
C THR A 4 -0.26 14.28 -12.39
N ASP A 5 -0.72 15.51 -12.58
CA ASP A 5 -2.09 15.86 -12.22
C ASP A 5 -3.11 15.12 -13.13
N PRO A 6 -4.31 14.81 -12.62
CA PRO A 6 -5.28 13.99 -13.35
C PRO A 6 -5.66 14.55 -14.71
N LYS A 7 -5.77 15.88 -14.82
CA LYS A 7 -6.17 16.54 -16.07
C LYS A 7 -5.08 16.40 -17.12
N SER A 8 -3.82 16.61 -16.75
CA SER A 8 -2.68 16.51 -17.65
C SER A 8 -2.48 15.08 -18.15
N ILE A 9 -2.61 14.08 -17.27
CA ILE A 9 -2.53 12.66 -17.66
C ILE A 9 -3.63 12.31 -18.68
N ILE A 10 -4.90 12.61 -18.35
CA ILE A 10 -6.04 12.30 -19.22
C ILE A 10 -5.88 13.00 -20.58
N THR A 11 -5.66 14.32 -20.57
CA THR A 11 -5.55 15.11 -21.80
C THR A 11 -4.43 14.57 -22.68
N ARG A 12 -3.26 14.29 -22.10
CA ARG A 12 -2.12 13.81 -22.86
C ARG A 12 -2.36 12.44 -23.47
N ILE A 13 -2.95 11.51 -22.73
CA ILE A 13 -3.25 10.17 -23.25
C ILE A 13 -4.31 10.26 -24.36
N CYS A 14 -5.37 11.05 -24.15
CA CYS A 14 -6.42 11.25 -25.15
C CYS A 14 -5.91 11.93 -26.43
N ASP A 15 -5.01 12.92 -26.32
CA ASP A 15 -4.38 13.58 -27.47
C ASP A 15 -3.55 12.57 -28.27
N LEU A 16 -2.74 11.75 -27.58
CA LEU A 16 -1.94 10.70 -28.21
C LEU A 16 -2.80 9.65 -28.93
N MET A 17 -3.95 9.28 -28.36
CA MET A 17 -4.90 8.34 -28.96
C MET A 17 -5.68 8.95 -30.13
N SER A 18 -5.92 10.26 -30.11
CA SER A 18 -6.65 10.95 -31.19
C SER A 18 -5.80 11.09 -32.44
N ASP A 19 -4.51 11.42 -32.27
CA ASP A 19 -3.57 11.63 -33.38
C ASP A 19 -3.02 10.32 -33.97
N ARG A 20 -3.04 9.23 -33.19
CA ARG A 20 -2.45 7.95 -33.57
C ARG A 20 -3.36 6.79 -33.17
N LYS A 21 -3.45 5.77 -34.03
CA LYS A 21 -4.11 4.50 -33.69
C LYS A 21 -3.25 3.67 -32.73
N ILE A 22 -3.11 4.15 -31.50
CA ILE A 22 -2.40 3.46 -30.42
C ILE A 22 -3.20 2.21 -30.03
N GLN A 23 -2.51 1.11 -29.79
CA GLN A 23 -3.11 -0.18 -29.38
C GLN A 23 -2.73 -0.57 -27.95
N GLY A 24 -1.88 0.23 -27.29
CA GLY A 24 -1.46 0.02 -25.92
C GLY A 24 -0.58 1.16 -25.45
N VAL A 25 -0.58 1.41 -24.14
CA VAL A 25 0.18 2.46 -23.49
C VAL A 25 1.08 1.83 -22.43
N VAL A 26 2.35 2.19 -22.42
CA VAL A 26 3.26 1.91 -21.31
C VAL A 26 3.48 3.23 -20.58
N PHE A 27 3.24 3.23 -19.28
CA PHE A 27 3.30 4.42 -18.45
C PHE A 27 4.30 4.23 -17.31
N ALA A 28 5.10 5.27 -17.09
CA ALA A 28 6.04 5.36 -15.99
C ALA A 28 6.01 6.79 -15.46
N ASP A 29 6.10 6.90 -14.14
CA ASP A 29 6.29 8.15 -13.44
C ASP A 29 7.36 7.96 -12.35
N ASP A 30 7.90 9.09 -11.89
CA ASP A 30 8.91 9.14 -10.84
C ASP A 30 8.28 9.69 -9.55
N THR A 31 6.99 9.43 -9.33
CA THR A 31 6.24 9.91 -8.17
C THR A 31 5.76 8.75 -7.33
N ASP A 32 5.46 9.02 -6.06
CA ASP A 32 4.88 8.05 -5.14
C ASP A 32 3.35 8.20 -5.01
N GLN A 33 2.71 8.69 -6.06
CA GLN A 33 1.27 8.99 -6.04
C GLN A 33 0.47 7.78 -6.54
N GLU A 34 -0.09 7.02 -5.61
CA GLU A 34 -0.92 5.84 -5.88
C GLU A 34 -2.20 6.19 -6.68
N ALA A 35 -2.66 7.45 -6.60
CA ALA A 35 -3.78 7.95 -7.38
C ALA A 35 -3.56 7.85 -8.91
N ILE A 36 -2.30 7.82 -9.37
CA ILE A 36 -1.98 7.67 -10.81
C ILE A 36 -2.48 6.34 -11.35
N ALA A 37 -2.29 5.25 -10.60
CA ALA A 37 -2.78 3.93 -10.98
C ALA A 37 -4.30 3.92 -11.19
N GLN A 38 -5.05 4.60 -10.32
CA GLN A 38 -6.50 4.70 -10.42
C GLN A 38 -6.95 5.48 -11.67
N ILE A 39 -6.23 6.55 -12.01
CA ILE A 39 -6.51 7.34 -13.22
C ILE A 39 -6.25 6.51 -14.48
N LEU A 40 -5.15 5.74 -14.50
CA LEU A 40 -4.82 4.86 -15.62
C LEU A 40 -5.82 3.71 -15.75
N ASP A 41 -6.30 3.14 -14.65
CA ASP A 41 -7.37 2.14 -14.64
C ASP A 41 -8.65 2.70 -15.26
N PHE A 42 -9.06 3.90 -14.84
CA PHE A 42 -10.21 4.60 -15.41
C PHE A 42 -10.06 4.83 -16.92
N ILE A 43 -8.91 5.32 -17.37
CA ILE A 43 -8.67 5.54 -18.80
C ILE A 43 -8.69 4.22 -19.57
N SER A 44 -8.10 3.15 -19.03
CA SER A 44 -8.08 1.84 -19.67
C SER A 44 -9.49 1.30 -19.86
N ALA A 45 -10.34 1.38 -18.83
CA ALA A 45 -11.75 0.97 -18.90
C ALA A 45 -12.56 1.80 -19.92
N GLN A 46 -12.37 3.12 -19.95
CA GLN A 46 -13.13 4.00 -20.87
C GLN A 46 -12.69 3.86 -22.33
N THR A 47 -11.39 3.66 -22.57
CA THR A 47 -10.82 3.64 -23.92
C THR A 47 -10.70 2.23 -24.49
N LEU A 48 -10.91 1.20 -23.67
CA LEU A 48 -10.60 -0.20 -23.98
C LEU A 48 -9.20 -0.33 -24.59
N THR A 49 -8.25 0.43 -24.06
CA THR A 49 -6.84 0.37 -24.46
C THR A 49 -6.04 -0.25 -23.32
N PRO A 50 -5.23 -1.29 -23.59
CA PRO A 50 -4.34 -1.86 -22.59
C PRO A 50 -3.33 -0.83 -22.09
N ILE A 51 -3.21 -0.68 -20.77
CA ILE A 51 -2.24 0.22 -20.15
C ILE A 51 -1.36 -0.60 -19.20
N LEU A 52 -0.05 -0.35 -19.23
CA LEU A 52 0.93 -1.02 -18.37
C LEU A 52 1.71 0.01 -17.55
N GLY A 53 1.48 0.04 -16.24
CA GLY A 53 2.23 0.85 -15.28
C GLY A 53 3.49 0.12 -14.82
N ILE A 54 4.66 0.69 -15.13
CA ILE A 54 5.96 0.00 -14.93
C ILE A 54 6.82 0.57 -13.80
N HIS A 55 6.56 1.80 -13.35
CA HIS A 55 7.38 2.48 -12.33
C HIS A 55 6.60 3.59 -11.62
N GLY A 56 7.00 3.94 -10.39
CA GLY A 56 6.39 4.99 -9.57
C GLY A 56 4.96 4.66 -9.16
N GLY A 57 4.13 5.70 -9.05
CA GLY A 57 2.73 5.65 -8.64
C GLY A 57 1.89 4.75 -9.52
N SER A 58 2.19 4.69 -10.83
CA SER A 58 1.52 3.78 -11.76
C SER A 58 1.76 2.29 -11.45
N SER A 59 2.85 1.96 -10.76
CA SER A 59 3.19 0.59 -10.36
C SER A 59 2.72 0.24 -8.94
N MET A 60 2.28 1.22 -8.16
CA MET A 60 1.81 1.02 -6.77
C MET A 60 0.53 0.18 -6.73
N ILE A 61 0.38 -0.63 -5.68
CA ILE A 61 -0.79 -1.49 -5.51
C ILE A 61 -2.10 -0.72 -5.61
N MET A 62 -3.06 -1.31 -6.32
CA MET A 62 -4.46 -0.93 -6.32
C MET A 62 -5.28 -2.15 -5.94
N ALA A 63 -6.26 -1.99 -5.05
CA ALA A 63 -6.99 -3.12 -4.47
C ALA A 63 -7.91 -3.80 -5.48
N ASP A 64 -8.76 -3.03 -6.16
CA ASP A 64 -9.70 -3.52 -7.15
C ASP A 64 -9.58 -2.71 -8.43
N LYS A 65 -9.61 -3.42 -9.56
CA LYS A 65 -9.66 -2.86 -10.91
C LYS A 65 -11.05 -3.05 -11.47
N ASP A 66 -11.47 -2.16 -12.35
CA ASP A 66 -12.73 -2.36 -13.09
C ASP A 66 -12.64 -3.64 -13.95
N GLU A 67 -13.68 -4.47 -13.97
CA GLU A 67 -13.70 -5.73 -14.73
C GLU A 67 -13.45 -5.54 -16.23
N SER A 68 -13.80 -4.37 -16.77
CA SER A 68 -13.58 -4.01 -18.17
C SER A 68 -12.21 -3.35 -18.42
N SER A 69 -11.48 -3.02 -17.36
CA SER A 69 -10.15 -2.43 -17.46
C SER A 69 -9.11 -3.45 -17.95
N MET A 70 -8.20 -2.97 -18.78
CA MET A 70 -7.01 -3.71 -19.23
C MET A 70 -5.74 -3.09 -18.67
N PHE A 71 -5.82 -2.56 -17.45
CA PHE A 71 -4.69 -1.95 -16.75
C PHE A 71 -3.90 -2.98 -15.94
N PHE A 72 -2.62 -3.11 -16.25
CA PHE A 72 -1.68 -3.99 -15.55
C PHE A 72 -0.57 -3.19 -14.89
N GLN A 73 -0.06 -3.72 -13.78
CA GLN A 73 0.95 -3.06 -12.97
C GLN A 73 2.09 -4.04 -12.70
N PHE A 74 3.32 -3.53 -12.70
CA PHE A 74 4.50 -4.33 -12.36
C PHE A 74 4.72 -4.49 -10.86
N GLY A 75 3.99 -3.75 -10.02
CA GLY A 75 4.03 -3.92 -8.58
C GLY A 75 3.57 -5.32 -8.15
N PRO A 76 4.16 -5.90 -7.10
CA PRO A 76 3.71 -7.18 -6.57
C PRO A 76 2.33 -7.04 -5.93
N SER A 77 1.52 -8.10 -5.94
CA SER A 77 0.18 -8.06 -5.34
C SER A 77 0.24 -7.92 -3.81
N ILE A 78 -0.85 -7.42 -3.20
CA ILE A 78 -1.00 -7.33 -1.74
C ILE A 78 -0.69 -8.69 -1.09
N GLU A 79 -1.19 -9.75 -1.71
CA GLU A 79 -1.08 -11.11 -1.18
C GLU A 79 0.36 -11.62 -1.21
N GLN A 80 1.09 -11.32 -2.30
CA GLN A 80 2.51 -11.67 -2.43
C GLN A 80 3.35 -10.91 -1.42
N GLN A 81 3.08 -9.61 -1.22
CA GLN A 81 3.78 -8.80 -0.23
C GLN A 81 3.51 -9.31 1.19
N ALA A 82 2.26 -9.63 1.53
CA ALA A 82 1.91 -10.24 2.81
C ALA A 82 2.65 -11.57 3.04
N SER A 83 2.74 -12.44 2.02
CA SER A 83 3.52 -13.68 2.12
C SER A 83 5.02 -13.42 2.34
N VAL A 84 5.61 -12.42 1.68
CA VAL A 84 7.01 -12.05 1.93
C VAL A 84 7.21 -11.53 3.35
N MET A 85 6.30 -10.71 3.86
CA MET A 85 6.35 -10.20 5.24
C MET A 85 6.30 -11.35 6.26
N LEU A 86 5.44 -12.35 6.05
CA LEU A 86 5.39 -13.55 6.89
C LEU A 86 6.69 -14.36 6.80
N ASN A 87 7.25 -14.55 5.60
CA ASN A 87 8.52 -15.27 5.43
C ASN A 87 9.67 -14.57 6.16
N ILE A 88 9.71 -13.22 6.16
CA ILE A 88 10.69 -12.47 6.93
C ILE A 88 10.53 -12.75 8.43
N MET A 89 9.30 -12.71 8.95
CA MET A 89 9.05 -13.01 10.35
C MET A 89 9.42 -14.45 10.72
N GLU A 90 9.12 -15.41 9.84
CA GLU A 90 9.48 -16.81 10.05
C GLU A 90 11.01 -17.01 10.10
N GLU A 91 11.76 -16.35 9.20
CA GLU A 91 13.23 -16.42 9.16
C GLU A 91 13.89 -15.88 10.44
N TYR A 92 13.28 -14.89 11.09
CA TYR A 92 13.77 -14.30 12.34
C TYR A 92 13.09 -14.87 13.61
N ASP A 93 12.30 -15.93 13.50
CA ASP A 93 11.53 -16.53 14.59
C ASP A 93 10.59 -15.53 15.31
N TRP A 94 10.07 -14.53 14.58
CA TRP A 94 9.14 -13.52 15.09
C TRP A 94 7.69 -13.98 15.00
N TYR A 95 7.26 -14.84 15.93
CA TYR A 95 5.93 -15.44 15.87
C TYR A 95 4.80 -14.62 16.48
N ILE A 96 5.12 -13.64 17.34
CA ILE A 96 4.13 -12.77 18.02
C ILE A 96 4.10 -11.42 17.30
N PHE A 97 2.95 -11.06 16.72
CA PHE A 97 2.81 -9.84 15.96
C PHE A 97 1.40 -9.25 16.04
N SER A 98 1.29 -7.97 15.67
CA SER A 98 0.02 -7.27 15.49
C SER A 98 -0.10 -6.68 14.09
N ILE A 99 -1.33 -6.45 13.64
CA ILE A 99 -1.61 -5.81 12.36
C ILE A 99 -2.26 -4.45 12.62
N VAL A 100 -1.74 -3.41 11.98
CA VAL A 100 -2.30 -2.06 11.96
C VAL A 100 -2.61 -1.71 10.51
N THR A 101 -3.85 -1.34 10.21
CA THR A 101 -4.24 -0.91 8.87
C THR A 101 -5.03 0.39 8.93
N THR A 102 -5.03 1.15 7.84
CA THR A 102 -6.02 2.23 7.62
C THR A 102 -7.18 1.72 6.78
N TYR A 103 -8.12 2.61 6.43
CA TYR A 103 -9.19 2.32 5.47
C TYR A 103 -8.72 2.38 4.02
N PHE A 104 -7.41 2.47 3.75
CA PHE A 104 -6.90 2.43 2.39
C PHE A 104 -7.34 1.13 1.68
N PRO A 105 -7.78 1.20 0.40
CA PRO A 105 -8.25 0.03 -0.33
C PRO A 105 -7.29 -1.16 -0.24
N GLY A 106 -7.83 -2.37 -0.09
CA GLY A 106 -7.05 -3.62 -0.02
C GLY A 106 -6.64 -4.04 1.39
N TYR A 107 -6.98 -3.26 2.42
CA TYR A 107 -6.68 -3.62 3.81
C TYR A 107 -7.35 -4.94 4.24
N GLN A 108 -8.57 -5.22 3.74
CA GLN A 108 -9.27 -6.48 4.03
C GLN A 108 -8.54 -7.66 3.41
N ASP A 109 -8.10 -7.54 2.15
CA ASP A 109 -7.36 -8.60 1.45
C ASP A 109 -6.03 -8.86 2.13
N PHE A 110 -5.33 -7.81 2.56
CA PHE A 110 -4.11 -7.92 3.36
C PHE A 110 -4.33 -8.71 4.65
N VAL A 111 -5.32 -8.31 5.46
CA VAL A 111 -5.65 -8.98 6.74
C VAL A 111 -6.10 -10.42 6.51
N ASN A 112 -6.98 -10.64 5.52
CA ASN A 112 -7.51 -11.97 5.20
C ASN A 112 -6.41 -12.90 4.70
N LYS A 113 -5.49 -12.40 3.86
CA LYS A 113 -4.35 -13.17 3.38
C LYS A 113 -3.45 -13.60 4.54
N ILE A 114 -3.13 -12.69 5.47
CA ILE A 114 -2.29 -13.02 6.62
C ILE A 114 -3.00 -14.05 7.49
N ARG A 115 -4.27 -13.82 7.85
CA ARG A 115 -5.08 -14.77 8.66
C ARG A 115 -5.14 -16.15 8.03
N SER A 116 -5.46 -16.22 6.74
CA SER A 116 -5.49 -17.48 6.00
C SER A 116 -4.12 -18.17 6.00
N THR A 117 -3.03 -17.42 5.85
CA THR A 117 -1.69 -18.02 5.80
C THR A 117 -1.25 -18.56 7.17
N ILE A 118 -1.54 -17.84 8.27
CA ILE A 118 -1.20 -18.31 9.62
C ILE A 118 -2.07 -19.50 10.06
N GLU A 119 -3.36 -19.54 9.66
CA GLU A 119 -4.27 -20.65 9.98
C GLU A 119 -3.85 -21.98 9.35
N HIS A 120 -3.24 -21.93 8.16
CA HIS A 120 -2.77 -23.11 7.43
C HIS A 120 -1.29 -23.46 7.73
N SER A 121 -0.63 -22.66 8.57
CA SER A 121 0.76 -22.91 8.95
C SER A 121 0.84 -23.87 10.15
N PHE A 122 1.90 -24.67 10.19
CA PHE A 122 2.26 -25.45 11.38
C PHE A 122 3.07 -24.65 12.41
N VAL A 123 3.43 -23.41 12.06
CA VAL A 123 4.14 -22.47 12.92
C VAL A 123 3.18 -21.92 13.98
N GLY A 124 3.66 -21.79 15.21
CA GLY A 124 2.90 -21.26 16.35
C GLY A 124 2.72 -19.74 16.31
N TRP A 125 2.15 -19.21 15.23
CA TRP A 125 1.86 -17.78 15.09
C TRP A 125 0.89 -17.29 16.17
N GLU A 126 1.17 -16.12 16.72
CA GLU A 126 0.33 -15.43 17.69
C GLU A 126 0.01 -14.01 17.17
N LEU A 127 -1.17 -13.86 16.58
CA LEU A 127 -1.72 -12.57 16.18
C LEU A 127 -2.45 -11.95 17.38
N GLU A 128 -1.86 -10.93 18.02
CA GLU A 128 -2.42 -10.33 19.23
C GLU A 128 -3.57 -9.36 18.93
N GLU A 129 -3.35 -8.39 18.04
CA GLU A 129 -4.32 -7.34 17.75
C GLU A 129 -4.40 -7.04 16.24
N VAL A 130 -5.60 -6.62 15.81
CA VAL A 130 -5.84 -6.07 14.46
C VAL A 130 -6.53 -4.72 14.63
N LEU A 131 -5.76 -3.65 14.44
CA LEU A 131 -6.22 -2.27 14.59
C LEU A 131 -6.55 -1.67 13.23
N LEU A 132 -7.77 -1.17 13.08
CA LEU A 132 -8.20 -0.35 11.96
C LEU A 132 -8.22 1.12 12.40
N LEU A 133 -7.35 1.93 11.81
CA LEU A 133 -7.20 3.36 12.07
C LEU A 133 -8.02 4.16 11.06
N ASP A 134 -8.84 5.08 11.60
CA ASP A 134 -9.62 5.99 10.79
C ASP A 134 -8.86 7.30 10.59
N MET A 135 -8.42 7.54 9.35
CA MET A 135 -7.66 8.73 8.94
C MET A 135 -8.56 9.87 8.46
N SER A 136 -9.87 9.66 8.34
CA SER A 136 -10.82 10.63 7.78
C SER A 136 -11.32 11.68 8.78
N LEU A 137 -11.09 11.43 10.07
CA LEU A 137 -11.59 12.27 11.15
C LEU A 137 -10.46 13.13 11.70
N ASP A 138 -10.64 14.45 11.60
CA ASP A 138 -9.88 15.51 12.30
C ASP A 138 -9.97 15.40 13.85
N ASP A 139 -10.61 14.34 14.35
CA ASP A 139 -10.89 14.08 15.76
C ASP A 139 -9.69 13.36 16.41
N GLY A 140 -8.59 14.12 16.45
CA GLY A 140 -7.53 14.12 17.45
C GLY A 140 -6.60 12.91 17.47
N ASP A 141 -5.31 13.18 17.28
CA ASP A 141 -4.14 12.35 17.57
C ASP A 141 -4.37 11.40 18.76
N SER A 142 -5.06 11.88 19.80
CA SER A 142 -5.48 11.13 20.98
C SER A 142 -6.18 9.78 20.70
N LYS A 143 -7.04 9.66 19.68
CA LYS A 143 -7.75 8.40 19.39
C LYS A 143 -6.80 7.36 18.80
N ILE A 144 -6.02 7.76 17.79
CA ILE A 144 -4.99 6.92 17.18
C ILE A 144 -3.94 6.56 18.23
N GLN A 145 -3.51 7.54 19.04
CA GLN A 145 -2.59 7.34 20.15
C GLN A 145 -3.10 6.30 21.17
N ASN A 146 -4.38 6.38 21.54
CA ASN A 146 -5.01 5.44 22.48
C ASN A 146 -5.17 4.03 21.88
N GLN A 147 -5.40 3.92 20.58
CA GLN A 147 -5.43 2.62 19.89
C GLN A 147 -4.02 2.02 19.83
N LEU A 148 -3.02 2.81 19.41
CA LEU A 148 -1.63 2.35 19.32
C LEU A 148 -1.06 1.93 20.67
N LYS A 149 -1.39 2.62 21.77
CA LYS A 149 -0.98 2.22 23.14
C LYS A 149 -1.43 0.82 23.57
N LYS A 150 -2.39 0.21 22.88
CA LYS A 150 -2.83 -1.17 23.17
C LYS A 150 -1.86 -2.22 22.64
N LEU A 151 -1.00 -1.85 21.68
CA LEU A 151 -0.05 -2.75 21.06
C LEU A 151 1.05 -3.12 22.06
N GLN A 152 1.23 -4.43 22.27
CA GLN A 152 2.31 -4.98 23.09
C GLN A 152 3.22 -5.90 22.28
N SER A 153 2.81 -6.27 21.07
CA SER A 153 3.58 -7.15 20.19
C SER A 153 4.93 -6.55 19.82
N PRO A 154 6.00 -7.37 19.76
CA PRO A 154 7.32 -6.92 19.32
C PRO A 154 7.37 -6.63 17.82
N VAL A 155 6.52 -7.26 17.00
CA VAL A 155 6.44 -7.02 15.56
C VAL A 155 5.09 -6.44 15.18
N ILE A 156 5.09 -5.40 14.34
CA ILE A 156 3.89 -4.70 13.89
C ILE A 156 3.90 -4.63 12.36
N LEU A 157 2.87 -5.19 11.74
CA LEU A 157 2.64 -5.08 10.30
C LEU A 157 1.75 -3.86 10.05
N LEU A 158 2.23 -2.89 9.27
CA LEU A 158 1.47 -1.67 8.97
C LEU A 158 1.08 -1.61 7.49
N TYR A 159 -0.22 -1.46 7.20
CA TYR A 159 -0.76 -1.29 5.85
C TYR A 159 -1.52 0.05 5.72
N CYS A 160 -0.97 1.00 4.98
CA CYS A 160 -1.52 2.34 4.76
C CYS A 160 -0.82 3.03 3.57
N THR A 161 -1.25 4.24 3.19
CA THR A 161 -0.50 5.05 2.21
C THR A 161 0.78 5.63 2.81
N LYS A 162 1.66 6.17 1.95
CA LYS A 162 2.89 6.86 2.38
C LYS A 162 2.60 8.07 3.27
N GLU A 163 1.58 8.88 2.95
CA GLU A 163 1.23 10.03 3.80
C GLU A 163 0.65 9.58 5.15
N GLU A 164 -0.25 8.60 5.14
CA GLU A 164 -0.83 8.03 6.36
C GLU A 164 0.26 7.43 7.26
N ALA A 165 1.21 6.69 6.67
CA ALA A 165 2.33 6.10 7.39
C ALA A 165 3.16 7.15 8.13
N THR A 166 3.46 8.27 7.47
CA THR A 166 4.26 9.36 8.07
C THR A 166 3.61 9.87 9.36
N TYR A 167 2.29 10.09 9.31
CA TYR A 167 1.51 10.52 10.47
C TYR A 167 1.42 9.44 11.55
N ILE A 168 1.16 8.18 11.16
CA ILE A 168 1.10 7.06 12.11
C ILE A 168 2.44 6.88 12.82
N PHE A 169 3.57 6.99 12.11
CA PHE A 169 4.90 6.88 12.71
C PHE A 169 5.23 8.05 13.64
N GLU A 170 4.77 9.28 13.34
CA GLU A 170 4.90 10.42 14.25
C GLU A 170 4.16 10.15 15.58
N VAL A 171 2.92 9.67 15.51
CA VAL A 171 2.14 9.30 16.70
C VAL A 171 2.77 8.10 17.41
N ALA A 172 3.23 7.08 16.68
CA ALA A 172 3.90 5.90 17.22
C ALA A 172 5.18 6.28 18.00
N ASN A 173 5.93 7.27 17.49
CA ASN A 173 7.10 7.81 18.16
C ASN A 173 6.74 8.50 19.47
N SER A 174 5.62 9.24 19.51
CA SER A 174 5.13 9.87 20.75
C SER A 174 4.76 8.87 21.84
N VAL A 175 4.39 7.63 21.47
CA VAL A 175 4.02 6.55 22.40
C VAL A 175 5.14 5.54 22.64
N GLY A 176 6.31 5.71 22.00
CA GLY A 176 7.47 4.86 22.18
C GLY A 176 7.45 3.53 21.41
N LEU A 177 6.53 3.36 20.45
CA LEU A 177 6.44 2.15 19.62
C LEU A 177 7.49 2.11 18.50
N THR A 178 8.26 3.17 18.31
CA THR A 178 9.42 3.22 17.39
C THR A 178 10.75 2.96 18.10
N GLY A 179 10.70 2.68 19.40
CA GLY A 179 11.89 2.40 20.22
C GLY A 179 12.42 0.98 20.07
N TYR A 180 13.54 0.71 20.75
CA TYR A 180 14.12 -0.63 20.81
C TYR A 180 13.12 -1.66 21.35
N GLY A 181 13.02 -2.80 20.67
CA GLY A 181 12.10 -3.89 21.02
C GLY A 181 10.86 -3.97 20.14
N TYR A 182 10.61 -2.94 19.31
CA TYR A 182 9.56 -2.94 18.29
C TYR A 182 10.17 -2.95 16.90
N THR A 183 9.63 -3.81 16.03
CA THR A 183 9.99 -3.87 14.61
C THR A 183 8.74 -3.63 13.78
N TRP A 184 8.80 -2.64 12.89
CA TRP A 184 7.72 -2.34 11.95
C TRP A 184 8.07 -2.94 10.58
N ILE A 185 7.13 -3.70 10.00
CA ILE A 185 7.25 -4.22 8.64
C ILE A 185 6.13 -3.61 7.81
N VAL A 186 6.49 -3.02 6.68
CA VAL A 186 5.58 -2.26 5.82
C VAL A 186 5.64 -2.77 4.38
N PRO A 187 4.53 -2.69 3.62
CA PRO A 187 4.51 -3.02 2.21
C PRO A 187 5.20 -1.93 1.37
N SER A 188 5.43 -2.23 0.10
CA SER A 188 5.99 -1.28 -0.88
C SER A 188 5.20 0.03 -1.00
N LEU A 189 3.88 0.00 -0.74
CA LEU A 189 3.01 1.19 -0.74
C LEU A 189 3.49 2.27 0.25
N VAL A 190 4.02 1.86 1.40
CA VAL A 190 4.51 2.77 2.43
C VAL A 190 5.93 3.25 2.12
N ALA A 191 6.78 2.35 1.59
CA ALA A 191 8.14 2.68 1.24
C ALA A 191 8.21 3.65 0.05
N GLY A 192 7.38 3.44 -0.97
CA GLY A 192 7.46 4.16 -2.26
C GLY A 192 8.79 3.91 -2.95
N ASP A 193 9.30 4.92 -3.66
CA ASP A 193 10.59 4.89 -4.30
C ASP A 193 11.73 5.01 -3.27
N THR A 194 12.63 4.02 -3.26
CA THR A 194 13.66 3.85 -2.22
C THR A 194 14.90 4.72 -2.41
N ASP A 195 14.90 5.65 -3.37
CA ASP A 195 16.01 6.58 -3.59
C ASP A 195 16.17 7.62 -2.46
N THR A 196 15.19 7.72 -1.54
CA THR A 196 15.32 8.50 -0.31
C THR A 196 15.28 7.60 0.92
N VAL A 197 16.46 7.21 1.41
CA VAL A 197 16.61 6.68 2.77
C VAL A 197 16.23 7.80 3.74
N PRO A 198 15.24 7.62 4.65
CA PRO A 198 14.96 8.60 5.68
C PRO A 198 16.21 8.78 6.55
N SER A 199 16.74 10.01 6.60
CA SER A 199 17.86 10.40 7.47
C SER A 199 17.43 10.58 8.91
#